data_AF-A0AAJ2NT59-F1
#
_entry.id   AF-A0AAJ2NT59-F1
#
_cell.length_a   1.000
_cell.length_b   1.000
_cell.length_c   1.000
_cell.angle_alpha   90.00
_cell.angle_beta   90.00
_cell.angle_gamma   90.00
#
_symmetry.space_group_name_H-M   'P 1'
#
loop_
_entity.id
_entity.type
_entity.pdbx_description
1 polymer ?
#
loop_
_entity_poly.entity_id
_entity_poly.type
_entity_poly.pdbx_seq_one_letter_code
_entity_poly.pdbx_strand_id
1 'polypeptide(L)'
;MDSLLVSIADYVKDTKITSDEALETARYVLMDTLGCGFLALKYPECTKHLGPIVPGTVVPNGSRVPGTQYVLDPVHAAFNIG
;
A
#
# COMPACT_ATOMS: atom_id res chain seq x y z
N MET A 1 14.29 15.62 21.17
CA MET A 1 13.33 15.14 20.16
C MET A 1 11.95 15.18 20.80
N ASP A 2 10.91 15.49 20.03
CA ASP A 2 9.54 15.54 20.57
C ASP A 2 9.14 14.19 21.19
N SER A 3 8.55 14.21 22.39
CA SER A 3 8.24 12.99 23.15
C SER A 3 7.21 12.08 22.47
N LEU A 4 6.28 12.65 21.70
CA LEU A 4 5.30 11.88 20.93
C LEU A 4 6.00 11.15 19.79
N LEU A 5 6.88 11.85 19.06
CA LEU A 5 7.64 11.24 17.97
C LEU A 5 8.56 10.12 18.46
N VAL A 6 9.19 10.29 19.62
CA VAL A 6 10.00 9.23 20.26
C VAL A 6 9.12 8.04 20.61
N SER A 7 7.96 8.26 21.23
CA SER A 7 7.04 7.18 21.62
C SER A 7 6.54 6.36 20.43
N ILE A 8 6.23 7.01 19.30
CA ILE A 8 5.82 6.31 18.07
C ILE A 8 6.99 5.48 17.52
N ALA A 9 8.19 6.05 17.48
CA ALA A 9 9.37 5.35 16.98
C ALA A 9 9.72 4.11 17.84
N ASP A 10 9.68 4.26 19.16
CA ASP A 10 9.94 3.16 20.10
C ASP A 10 8.88 2.06 19.94
N TYR A 11 7.60 2.42 19.80
CA TYR A 11 6.53 1.45 19.56
C TYR A 11 6.76 0.66 18.27
N VAL A 12 7.01 1.34 17.15
CA VAL A 12 7.22 0.70 15.84
C VAL A 12 8.45 -0.21 15.83
N LYS A 13 9.52 0.20 16.53
CA LYS A 13 10.80 -0.54 16.54
C LYS A 13 10.79 -1.74 17.48
N ASP A 14 10.28 -1.59 18.70
CA ASP A 14 10.55 -2.52 19.79
C ASP A 14 9.32 -3.35 20.22
N THR A 15 8.10 -3.00 19.78
CA THR A 15 6.89 -3.72 20.19
C THR A 15 6.73 -5.04 19.44
N LYS A 16 6.60 -6.14 20.19
CA LYS A 16 6.21 -7.44 19.65
C LYS A 16 4.69 -7.58 19.67
N ILE A 17 4.09 -7.79 18.50
CA ILE A 17 2.66 -8.12 18.38
C ILE A 17 2.46 -9.60 18.73
N THR A 18 1.61 -9.89 19.72
CA THR A 18 1.36 -11.26 20.22
C THR A 18 -0.12 -11.66 20.21
N SER A 19 -1.01 -10.79 19.70
CA SER A 19 -2.43 -11.09 19.63
C SER A 19 -2.75 -11.85 18.35
N ASP A 20 -3.15 -13.11 18.49
CA ASP A 20 -3.59 -13.95 17.37
C ASP A 20 -4.83 -13.37 16.68
N GLU A 21 -5.77 -12.84 17.47
CA GLU A 21 -6.97 -12.16 16.96
C GLU A 21 -6.62 -10.93 16.11
N ALA A 22 -5.62 -10.14 16.52
CA ALA A 22 -5.17 -8.99 15.75
C ALA A 22 -4.57 -9.42 14.39
N LEU A 23 -3.77 -10.49 14.37
CA LEU A 23 -3.19 -11.02 13.14
C LEU A 23 -4.23 -11.67 12.22
N GLU A 24 -5.20 -12.40 12.79
CA GLU A 24 -6.30 -12.98 12.04
C GLU A 24 -7.17 -11.89 11.40
N THR A 25 -7.51 -10.86 12.18
CA THR A 25 -8.31 -9.73 11.68
C THR A 25 -7.54 -8.93 10.63
N ALA A 26 -6.23 -8.71 10.81
CA ALA A 26 -5.39 -8.05 9.81
C ALA A 26 -5.38 -8.81 8.47
N ARG A 27 -5.44 -10.15 8.48
CA ARG A 27 -5.61 -10.95 7.26
C ARG A 27 -6.94 -10.69 6.57
N TYR A 28 -8.04 -10.56 7.32
CA TYR A 28 -9.35 -10.18 6.76
C TYR A 28 -9.31 -8.77 6.16
N VAL A 29 -8.71 -7.82 6.87
CA VAL A 29 -8.54 -6.43 6.39
C VAL A 29 -7.71 -6.39 5.10
N LEU A 30 -6.66 -7.19 4.99
CA LEU A 30 -5.88 -7.28 3.75
C LEU A 30 -6.73 -7.73 2.56
N MET A 31 -7.56 -8.77 2.75
CA MET A 31 -8.45 -9.26 1.69
C MET A 31 -9.52 -8.23 1.31
N ASP A 32 -10.14 -7.60 2.30
CA ASP A 32 -11.16 -6.56 2.10
C ASP A 32 -10.59 -5.34 1.36
N THR A 33 -9.46 -4.82 1.81
CA THR A 33 -8.78 -3.65 1.23
C THR A 33 -8.39 -3.90 -0.24
N LEU A 34 -7.81 -5.07 -0.53
CA LEU A 34 -7.51 -5.44 -1.92
C LEU A 34 -8.78 -5.58 -2.76
N GLY A 35 -9.85 -6.13 -2.18
CA GLY A 35 -11.17 -6.22 -2.83
C GLY A 35 -11.73 -4.85 -3.20
N CYS A 36 -11.68 -3.87 -2.29
CA CYS A 36 -12.05 -2.49 -2.56
C CYS A 36 -11.20 -1.87 -3.68
N GLY A 37 -9.89 -2.08 -3.65
CA GLY A 37 -8.97 -1.62 -4.70
C GLY A 37 -9.33 -2.19 -6.08
N PHE A 38 -9.60 -3.49 -6.18
CA PHE A 38 -10.02 -4.11 -7.44
C PHE A 38 -11.35 -3.58 -7.97
N LEU A 39 -12.31 -3.30 -7.08
CA LEU A 39 -13.58 -2.70 -7.47
C LEU A 39 -13.38 -1.28 -8.02
N ALA A 40 -12.49 -0.49 -7.40
CA ALA A 40 -12.18 0.88 -7.81
C ALA A 40 -11.62 0.97 -9.26
N LEU A 41 -10.96 -0.09 -9.75
CA LEU A 41 -10.45 -0.16 -11.14
C LEU A 41 -11.56 -0.07 -12.20
N LYS A 42 -12.84 -0.24 -11.84
CA LYS A 42 -13.97 -0.05 -12.75
C LYS A 42 -14.39 1.42 -12.90
N TYR A 43 -13.82 2.34 -12.13
CA TYR A 43 -14.21 3.75 -12.10
C TYR A 43 -13.15 4.60 -12.82
N PRO A 44 -13.48 5.21 -13.98
CA PRO A 44 -12.53 6.02 -14.76
C PRO A 44 -11.90 7.18 -13.98
N GLU A 45 -12.67 7.79 -13.08
CA GLU A 45 -12.19 8.90 -12.25
C GLU A 45 -11.14 8.49 -11.23
N CYS A 46 -11.11 7.22 -10.81
CA CYS A 46 -10.01 6.66 -10.03
C CYS A 46 -8.83 6.31 -10.94
N THR A 47 -9.08 5.53 -11.99
CA THR A 47 -8.01 4.97 -12.85
C THR A 47 -7.22 6.00 -13.64
N LYS A 48 -7.75 7.20 -13.88
CA LYS A 48 -7.00 8.31 -14.50
C LYS A 48 -5.77 8.77 -13.69
N HIS A 49 -5.70 8.41 -12.41
CA HIS A 49 -4.59 8.73 -11.52
C HIS A 49 -3.52 7.62 -11.43
N LEU A 50 -3.73 6.49 -12.12
CA LEU A 50 -2.84 5.33 -12.07
C LEU A 50 -1.83 5.30 -13.22
N GLY A 51 -0.80 4.49 -13.05
CA GLY A 51 0.26 4.27 -14.05
C GLY A 51 1.49 5.15 -13.81
N PRO A 52 2.54 5.04 -14.63
CA PRO A 52 3.74 5.83 -14.45
C PRO A 52 3.51 7.31 -14.82
N ILE A 53 4.13 8.23 -14.07
CA ILE A 53 4.12 9.67 -14.38
C ILE A 53 4.57 9.95 -15.82
N VAL A 54 5.61 9.23 -16.28
CA VAL A 54 6.06 9.26 -17.68
C VAL A 54 5.79 7.89 -18.31
N PRO A 55 4.89 7.79 -19.32
CA PRO A 55 4.63 6.54 -20.02
C PRO A 55 5.91 5.89 -20.58
N GLY A 56 6.03 4.57 -20.40
CA GLY A 56 7.22 3.82 -20.83
C GLY A 56 8.38 3.78 -19.83
N THR A 57 8.24 4.40 -18.66
CA THR A 57 9.22 4.27 -17.56
C THR A 57 9.42 2.80 -17.19
N VAL A 58 10.68 2.36 -17.11
CA VAL A 58 11.06 1.01 -16.67
C VAL A 58 11.71 1.10 -15.30
N VAL A 59 11.14 0.39 -14.33
CA VAL A 59 11.67 0.32 -12.96
C VAL A 59 12.10 -1.11 -12.66
N PRO A 60 13.42 -1.42 -12.70
CA PRO A 60 13.92 -2.75 -12.34
C PRO A 60 13.48 -3.11 -10.91
N ASN A 61 12.88 -4.29 -10.74
CA ASN A 61 12.34 -4.75 -9.46
C ASN A 61 11.31 -3.78 -8.82
N GLY A 62 10.59 -3.01 -9.63
CA GLY A 62 9.58 -2.08 -9.14
C GLY A 62 8.40 -2.76 -8.44
N SER A 63 7.72 -1.97 -7.60
CA SER A 63 6.49 -2.37 -6.92
C SER A 63 5.34 -2.51 -7.92
N ARG A 64 4.54 -3.56 -7.76
CA ARG A 64 3.39 -3.84 -8.62
C ARG A 64 2.12 -3.23 -8.05
N VAL A 65 1.25 -2.72 -8.92
CA VAL A 65 -0.09 -2.26 -8.55
C VAL A 65 -1.09 -3.40 -8.81
N PRO A 66 -1.72 -3.98 -7.78
CA PRO A 66 -2.63 -5.12 -7.93
C PRO A 66 -3.75 -4.86 -8.96
N GLY A 67 -4.05 -5.86 -9.79
CA GLY A 67 -5.10 -5.77 -10.81
C GLY A 67 -4.69 -5.00 -12.07
N THR A 68 -3.45 -4.53 -12.16
CA THR A 68 -2.90 -3.83 -13.34
C THR A 68 -1.61 -4.50 -13.84
N GLN A 69 -1.07 -4.01 -14.95
CA GLN A 69 0.26 -4.40 -15.45
C GLN A 69 1.39 -3.46 -15.00
N TYR A 70 1.09 -2.45 -14.17
CA TYR A 70 2.05 -1.43 -13.80
C TYR A 70 3.14 -1.96 -12.85
N VAL A 71 4.37 -1.53 -13.13
CA VAL A 71 5.56 -1.75 -12.32
C VAL A 71 6.21 -0.38 -12.11
N LEU A 72 6.16 0.12 -10.88
CA LEU A 72 6.48 1.51 -10.54
C LEU A 72 7.55 1.56 -9.45
N ASP A 73 8.11 2.74 -9.20
CA ASP A 73 8.90 2.97 -8.00
C ASP A 73 7.99 2.86 -6.75
N PRO A 74 8.55 2.56 -5.57
CA PRO A 74 7.74 2.31 -4.38
C PRO A 74 6.91 3.51 -3.92
N VAL A 75 7.34 4.75 -4.21
CA VAL A 75 6.59 5.95 -3.85
C VAL A 75 5.33 6.05 -4.71
N HIS A 76 5.47 5.91 -6.02
CA HIS A 76 4.33 6.03 -6.91
C HIS A 76 3.39 4.82 -6.85
N ALA A 77 3.93 3.61 -6.63
CA ALA A 77 3.10 2.43 -6.37
C ALA A 77 2.26 2.58 -5.10
N ALA A 78 2.80 3.17 -4.03
CA ALA A 78 2.05 3.43 -2.81
C ALA A 78 0.86 4.38 -3.07
N PHE A 79 1.06 5.44 -3.86
CA PHE A 79 -0.03 6.33 -4.28
C PHE A 79 -1.08 5.63 -5.15
N ASN A 80 -0.67 4.68 -5.99
CA ASN A 80 -1.60 3.93 -6.84
C ASN A 80 -2.43 2.88 -6.06
N ILE A 81 -1.93 2.42 -4.92
CA ILE A 81 -2.59 1.41 -4.06
C ILE A 81 -3.50 2.07 -3.00
N GLY A 82 -3.11 3.25 -2.50
CA GLY A 82 -3.86 4.03 -1.52
C GLY A 82 -5.07 4.73 -2.13
#